data_AF-M7PD09-F1
#
_entry.id   AF-M7PD09-F1
#
_cell.length_a   1.000
_cell.length_b   1.000
_cell.length_c   1.000
_cell.angle_alpha   90.00
_cell.angle_beta   90.00
_cell.angle_gamma   90.00
#
_symmetry.space_group_name_H-M   'P 1'
#
loop_
_entity.id
_entity.type
_entity.pdbx_description
1 polymer ?
#
loop_
_entity_poly.entity_id
_entity_poly.type
_entity_poly.pdbx_seq_one_letter_code
_entity_poly.pdbx_strand_id
1 'polypeptide(L)'
;MISIVNIPPTKSQRERCWEARDIFFQCLDKHSIVNPMTQIEKIHSLCSSEEENFRNNCAKSWIEYFKKKRVIDFQKGFYEKLK
;
A
#
# COMPACT_ATOMS: atom_id res chain seq x y z
N MET A 1 20.46 -23.92 3.46
CA MET A 1 20.79 -22.89 2.46
C MET A 1 19.50 -22.15 2.12
N ILE A 2 19.29 -20.98 2.70
CA ILE A 2 18.08 -20.17 2.47
C ILE A 2 18.32 -19.39 1.19
N SER A 3 17.73 -19.87 0.09
CA SER A 3 17.80 -19.23 -1.21
C SER A 3 17.00 -17.92 -1.18
N ILE A 4 17.68 -16.81 -0.88
CA ILE A 4 17.18 -15.45 -1.15
C ILE A 4 17.28 -15.25 -2.66
N VAL A 5 16.38 -15.89 -3.40
CA VAL A 5 16.29 -15.71 -4.85
C VAL A 5 15.67 -14.34 -5.08
N ASN A 6 16.53 -13.35 -5.26
CA ASN A 6 16.17 -11.99 -5.68
C ASN A 6 15.80 -11.97 -7.17
N ILE A 7 14.80 -12.77 -7.56
CA ILE A 7 14.20 -12.67 -8.89
C ILE A 7 13.31 -11.44 -8.87
N PRO A 8 13.60 -10.41 -9.69
CA PRO A 8 12.71 -9.27 -9.80
C PRO A 8 11.33 -9.75 -10.27
N PRO A 9 10.23 -9.26 -9.68
CA PRO A 9 8.90 -9.67 -10.07
C PRO A 9 8.70 -9.39 -11.56
N THR A 10 8.13 -10.34 -12.27
CA THR A 10 7.78 -10.21 -13.69
C THR A 10 6.81 -9.05 -13.90
N LYS A 11 6.68 -8.55 -15.15
CA LYS A 11 5.75 -7.45 -15.47
C LYS A 11 4.33 -7.75 -14.99
N SER A 12 3.81 -8.95 -15.27
CA SER A 12 2.46 -9.36 -14.86
C SER A 12 2.29 -9.56 -13.35
N GLN A 13 3.36 -9.84 -12.60
CA GLN A 13 3.31 -9.84 -11.13
C GLN A 13 3.24 -8.41 -10.57
N ARG A 14 3.95 -7.46 -11.21
CA ARG A 14 3.87 -6.05 -10.83
C ARG A 14 2.49 -5.45 -11.11
N GLU A 15 1.88 -5.80 -12.24
CA GLU A 15 0.51 -5.37 -12.59
C GLU A 15 -0.49 -5.81 -11.51
N ARG A 16 -0.50 -7.10 -11.13
CA ARG A 16 -1.35 -7.60 -10.03
C ARG A 16 -1.11 -6.89 -8.71
N CYS A 17 0.16 -6.60 -8.39
CA CYS A 17 0.51 -5.85 -7.19
C CYS A 17 -0.04 -4.41 -7.22
N TRP A 18 0.05 -3.73 -8.36
CA TRP A 18 -0.50 -2.39 -8.52
C TRP A 18 -2.03 -2.36 -8.47
N GLU A 19 -2.71 -3.34 -9.07
CA GLU A 19 -4.16 -3.49 -8.96
C GLU A 19 -4.59 -3.69 -7.51
N ALA A 20 -3.94 -4.61 -6.79
CA ALA A 20 -4.23 -4.85 -5.37
C ALA A 20 -3.93 -3.61 -4.49
N ARG A 21 -2.86 -2.87 -4.80
CA ARG A 21 -2.53 -1.59 -4.15
C ARG A 21 -3.65 -0.57 -4.34
N ASP A 22 -4.12 -0.40 -5.56
CA ASP A 22 -5.10 0.63 -5.90
C ASP A 22 -6.45 0.32 -5.25
N ILE A 23 -6.86 -0.95 -5.20
CA ILE A 23 -8.05 -1.40 -4.47
C ILE A 23 -7.91 -1.09 -2.97
N PHE A 24 -6.77 -1.43 -2.37
CA PHE A 24 -6.50 -1.12 -0.96
C PHE A 24 -6.56 0.38 -0.69
N PHE A 25 -5.93 1.19 -1.53
CA PHE A 25 -5.92 2.65 -1.38
C PHE A 25 -7.31 3.27 -1.56
N GLN A 26 -8.13 2.78 -2.50
CA GLN A 26 -9.52 3.22 -2.62
C GLN A 26 -10.33 2.96 -1.35
N CYS A 27 -10.12 1.82 -0.69
CA CYS A 27 -10.75 1.55 0.61
C CYS A 27 -10.27 2.55 1.67
N LEU A 28 -8.96 2.81 1.75
CA LEU A 28 -8.42 3.80 2.67
C LEU A 28 -9.01 5.20 2.43
N ASP A 29 -9.11 5.62 1.17
CA ASP A 29 -9.67 6.92 0.78
C ASP A 29 -11.16 7.03 1.15
N LYS A 30 -11.94 5.97 0.92
CA LYS A 30 -13.36 5.91 1.31
C LYS A 30 -13.57 6.10 2.81
N HIS A 31 -12.63 5.63 3.63
CA HIS A 31 -12.68 5.73 5.09
C HIS A 31 -11.81 6.86 5.67
N SER A 32 -11.31 7.76 4.82
CA SER A 32 -10.44 8.89 5.21
C SER A 32 -9.20 8.46 6.03
N ILE A 33 -8.64 7.29 5.72
CA ILE A 33 -7.45 6.74 6.36
C ILE A 33 -6.22 7.26 5.61
N VAL A 34 -5.59 8.29 6.17
CA VAL A 34 -4.38 8.91 5.60
C VAL A 34 -3.12 8.08 5.89
N ASN A 35 -2.89 7.72 7.16
CA ASN A 35 -1.71 6.96 7.56
C ASN A 35 -2.08 5.50 7.85
N PRO A 36 -1.78 4.56 6.93
CA PRO A 36 -2.05 3.15 7.12
C PRO A 36 -1.07 2.44 8.06
N MET A 37 -0.02 3.12 8.55
CA MET A 37 0.93 2.55 9.52
C MET A 37 0.50 2.76 10.97
N THR A 38 -0.28 3.81 11.26
CA THR A 38 -0.76 4.11 12.61
C THR A 38 -2.20 3.67 12.85
N GLN A 39 -2.99 3.51 11.78
CA GLN A 39 -4.43 3.18 11.87
C GLN A 39 -4.73 1.72 11.56
N ILE A 40 -3.92 0.81 12.13
CA ILE A 40 -3.99 -0.63 11.87
C ILE A 40 -5.37 -1.20 12.26
N GLU A 41 -5.91 -0.80 13.41
CA GLU A 41 -7.23 -1.28 13.87
C GLU A 41 -8.36 -0.90 12.92
N LYS A 42 -8.36 0.33 12.41
CA LYS A 42 -9.35 0.80 11.43
C LYS A 42 -9.22 0.04 10.12
N ILE A 43 -8.00 -0.22 9.65
CA ILE A 43 -7.76 -1.01 8.45
C ILE A 43 -8.28 -2.43 8.65
N HIS A 44 -7.98 -3.06 9.78
CA HIS A 44 -8.44 -4.40 10.08
C HIS A 44 -9.98 -4.49 10.14
N SER A 45 -10.65 -3.44 10.64
CA SER A 45 -12.11 -3.42 10.71
C SER A 45 -12.81 -3.06 9.40
N LEU A 46 -12.18 -2.27 8.53
CA LEU A 46 -12.86 -1.65 7.37
C LEU A 46 -12.32 -2.11 6.01
N CYS A 47 -11.05 -2.49 5.94
CA CYS A 47 -10.31 -2.77 4.71
C CYS A 47 -9.43 -4.03 4.84
N SER A 48 -9.79 -4.99 5.70
CA SER A 48 -8.95 -6.16 5.99
C SER A 48 -8.78 -7.07 4.79
N SER A 49 -9.86 -7.29 4.02
CA SER A 49 -9.82 -8.10 2.79
C SER A 49 -8.90 -7.49 1.74
N GLU A 50 -8.98 -6.18 1.54
CA GLU A 50 -8.14 -5.44 0.60
C GLU A 50 -6.68 -5.39 1.07
N GLU A 51 -6.44 -5.23 2.37
CA GLU A 51 -5.09 -5.29 2.94
C GLU A 51 -4.47 -6.68 2.76
N GLU A 52 -5.23 -7.74 2.98
CA GLU A 52 -4.79 -9.10 2.75
C GLU A 52 -4.48 -9.35 1.27
N ASN A 53 -5.36 -8.92 0.37
CA ASN A 53 -5.13 -9.03 -1.06
C ASN A 53 -3.86 -8.28 -1.48
N PHE A 54 -3.64 -7.07 -0.96
CA PHE A 54 -2.42 -6.30 -1.19
C PHE A 54 -1.18 -7.01 -0.64
N ARG A 55 -1.29 -7.62 0.54
CA ARG A 55 -0.21 -8.40 1.15
C ARG A 55 0.16 -9.65 0.36
N ASN A 56 -0.82 -10.35 -0.19
CA ASN A 56 -0.62 -11.61 -0.90
C ASN A 56 -0.10 -11.41 -2.34
N ASN A 57 -0.42 -10.27 -2.98
CA ASN A 57 -0.03 -9.99 -4.37
C ASN A 57 1.25 -9.16 -4.50
N CYS A 58 1.75 -8.55 -3.43
CA CYS A 58 2.92 -7.68 -3.46
C CYS A 58 4.09 -8.20 -2.63
N ALA A 59 5.30 -7.88 -3.06
CA ALA A 59 6.49 -8.07 -2.23
C ALA A 59 6.43 -7.18 -0.98
N LYS A 60 6.89 -7.70 0.16
CA LYS A 60 6.88 -6.98 1.45
C LYS A 60 7.55 -5.61 1.38
N SER A 61 8.69 -5.51 0.68
CA SER A 61 9.41 -4.25 0.48
C SER A 61 8.60 -3.22 -0.30
N TRP A 62 7.77 -3.66 -1.26
CA TRP A 62 6.88 -2.80 -2.03
C TRP A 62 5.73 -2.30 -1.18
N ILE A 63 5.14 -3.15 -0.35
CA ILE A 63 4.06 -2.77 0.58
C ILE A 63 4.54 -1.68 1.53
N GLU A 64 5.69 -1.88 2.16
CA GLU A 64 6.27 -0.89 3.08
C GLU A 64 6.58 0.44 2.38
N TYR A 65 7.16 0.37 1.18
CA TYR A 65 7.42 1.56 0.36
C TYR A 65 6.13 2.31 0.03
N PHE A 66 5.11 1.63 -0.49
CA PHE A 66 3.84 2.27 -0.89
C PHE A 66 3.08 2.87 0.30
N LYS A 67 3.03 2.17 1.45
CA LYS A 67 2.41 2.70 2.67
C LYS A 67 3.09 3.99 3.12
N LYS A 68 4.43 4.06 3.11
CA LYS A 68 5.20 5.28 3.42
C LYS A 68 4.98 6.39 2.39
N LYS A 69 5.02 6.03 1.11
CA LYS A 69 4.86 6.94 -0.02
C LYS A 69 3.50 7.67 0.02
N ARG A 70 2.42 6.97 0.36
CA ARG A 70 1.08 7.56 0.53
C ARG A 70 1.05 8.69 1.56
N VAL A 71 1.71 8.51 2.72
CA VAL A 71 1.78 9.55 3.77
C VAL A 71 2.57 10.78 3.28
N ILE A 72 3.70 10.54 2.62
CA ILE A 72 4.54 11.61 2.07
C ILE A 72 3.79 12.39 0.99
N ASP A 73 3.10 11.69 0.08
CA ASP A 73 2.38 12.32 -1.02
C ASP A 73 1.17 13.12 -0.49
N PHE A 74 0.49 12.62 0.54
CA PHE A 74 -0.55 13.37 1.24
C PHE A 74 0.01 14.64 1.90
N GLN A 75 1.15 14.55 2.59
CA GLN A 75 1.82 15.70 3.20
C GLN A 75 2.29 16.72 2.14
N LYS A 76 2.92 16.25 1.05
CA LYS A 76 3.36 17.11 -0.05
C LYS A 76 2.21 17.85 -0.69
N GLY A 77 1.11 17.15 -1.01
CA GLY A 77 -0.09 17.79 -1.55
C GLY A 77 -0.70 18.82 -0.60
N PHE A 78 -0.56 18.63 0.72
CA PHE A 78 -0.94 19.63 1.71
C PHE A 78 -0.01 20.86 1.66
N TYR A 79 1.32 20.67 1.64
CA TYR A 79 2.29 21.78 1.57
C TYR A 79 2.21 22.55 0.25
N GLU A 80 1.95 21.88 -0.88
CA GLU A 80 1.78 22.52 -2.19
C GLU A 80 0.54 23.41 -2.25
N LYS A 81 -0.53 23.08 -1.50
CA LYS A 81 -1.75 23.90 -1.39
C LYS A 81 -1.61 25.11 -0.47
N LEU A 82 -0.58 25.15 0.37
CA LEU A 82 -0.31 26.26 1.30
C LEU A 82 0.56 27.36 0.70
N LYS A 83 1.09 27.15 -0.51
CA LYS A 83 1.94 28.09 -1.25
C LYS A 83 1.13 28.80 -2.32
#